data_AF-A0A1G9Y8N6-F1
#
_entry.id   AF-A0A1G9Y8N6-F1
#
_cell.length_a   1.000
_cell.length_b   1.000
_cell.length_c   1.000
_cell.angle_alpha   90.00
_cell.angle_beta   90.00
_cell.angle_gamma   90.00
#
_symmetry.space_group_name_H-M   'P 1'
#
loop_
_entity.id
_entity.type
_entity.pdbx_description
1 polymer ?
#
loop_
_entity_poly.entity_id
_entity_poly.type
_entity_poly.pdbx_seq_one_letter_code
_entity_poly.pdbx_strand_id
1 'polypeptide(L)'
;MDEVATCRRAAREALADIYPDRLRDDIASRLAAAPMAPGVVTLRCARACDDDVDVESVVDRAAGVQLIYDGLRLTRSLAHDEPWTETDDHTQANLDSLAATVLVSRGFYLLARTDAAAKAVGTVRDFGRDQTDRRQPDADTTALDASLERDVFELAAVAGTTAVGATPTTELFAQLTGLVPTDGSEPLPAVETLPAATDLSIGATASETAGRADDHVRQSATDS
;
A
#
# COMPACT_ATOMS: atom_id res chain seq x y z
N MET A 1 12.29 -16.86 -1.34
CA MET A 1 10.90 -16.94 -0.84
C MET A 1 10.00 -16.33 -1.90
N ASP A 2 8.87 -16.96 -2.23
CA ASP A 2 7.90 -16.37 -3.16
C ASP A 2 7.18 -15.21 -2.46
N GLU A 3 7.53 -13.98 -2.81
CA GLU A 3 6.98 -12.74 -2.23
C GLU A 3 5.45 -12.68 -2.37
N VAL A 4 4.93 -13.16 -3.51
CA VAL A 4 3.49 -13.16 -3.80
C VAL A 4 2.79 -14.12 -2.84
N ALA A 5 3.32 -15.32 -2.67
CA ALA A 5 2.77 -16.30 -1.74
C ALA A 5 2.79 -15.78 -0.30
N THR A 6 3.89 -15.12 0.10
CA THR A 6 4.05 -14.54 1.44
C THR A 6 3.04 -13.42 1.72
N CYS A 7 2.93 -12.43 0.83
CA CYS A 7 1.94 -11.36 0.95
C CYS A 7 0.51 -11.91 1.00
N ARG A 8 0.20 -12.85 0.11
CA ARG A 8 -1.14 -13.45 0.04
C ARG A 8 -1.48 -14.26 1.28
N ARG A 9 -0.51 -14.97 1.87
CA ARG A 9 -0.69 -15.70 3.12
C ARG A 9 -1.01 -14.73 4.26
N ALA A 10 -0.19 -13.70 4.45
CA ALA A 10 -0.38 -12.72 5.51
C ALA A 10 -1.71 -11.95 5.37
N ALA A 11 -2.08 -11.55 4.15
CA ALA A 11 -3.36 -10.91 3.90
C ALA A 11 -4.55 -11.83 4.24
N ARG A 12 -4.47 -13.14 3.99
CA ARG A 12 -5.50 -14.11 4.40
C ARG A 12 -5.53 -14.33 5.90
N GLU A 13 -4.38 -14.44 6.55
CA GLU A 13 -4.27 -14.59 7.99
C GLU A 13 -4.87 -13.38 8.71
N ALA A 14 -4.62 -12.18 8.19
CA ALA A 14 -5.23 -10.96 8.67
C ALA A 14 -6.76 -10.96 8.56
N LEU A 15 -7.38 -11.83 7.76
CA LEU A 15 -8.83 -11.90 7.60
C LEU A 15 -9.46 -13.15 8.25
N ALA A 16 -8.66 -13.97 8.95
CA ALA A 16 -9.10 -15.26 9.46
C ALA A 16 -10.22 -15.15 10.52
N ASP A 17 -10.27 -14.05 11.25
CA ASP A 17 -11.25 -13.76 12.31
C ASP A 17 -12.55 -13.12 11.80
N ILE A 18 -12.69 -12.89 10.48
CA ILE A 18 -13.89 -12.32 9.89
C ILE A 18 -15.05 -13.32 9.92
N TYR A 19 -16.20 -12.84 10.40
CA TYR A 19 -17.48 -13.54 10.42
C TYR A 19 -18.55 -12.63 9.79
N PRO A 20 -19.56 -13.16 9.07
CA PRO A 20 -19.84 -14.59 8.81
C PRO A 20 -18.93 -15.27 7.79
N ASP A 21 -18.88 -16.60 7.82
CA ASP A 21 -18.03 -17.42 6.91
C ASP A 21 -18.24 -17.07 5.44
N ARG A 22 -19.50 -16.88 5.03
CA ARG A 22 -19.83 -16.47 3.65
C ARG A 22 -19.12 -15.19 3.22
N LEU A 23 -19.05 -14.18 4.10
CA LEU A 23 -18.35 -12.92 3.80
C LEU A 23 -16.84 -13.15 3.74
N ARG A 24 -16.29 -13.94 4.67
CA ARG A 24 -14.86 -14.27 4.68
C ARG A 24 -14.45 -15.02 3.42
N ASP A 25 -15.23 -16.00 2.97
CA ASP A 25 -14.95 -16.80 1.78
C ASP A 25 -15.02 -15.96 0.49
N ASP A 26 -15.97 -15.02 0.45
CA ASP A 26 -16.13 -14.05 -0.63
C ASP A 26 -14.92 -13.10 -0.72
N ILE A 27 -14.48 -12.54 0.42
CA ILE A 27 -13.24 -11.74 0.49
C ILE A 27 -12.01 -12.58 0.09
N ALA A 28 -11.89 -13.81 0.59
CA ALA A 28 -10.74 -14.68 0.31
C ALA A 28 -10.64 -15.06 -1.17
N SER A 29 -11.79 -15.23 -1.84
CA SER A 29 -11.87 -15.48 -3.28
C SER A 29 -11.38 -14.29 -4.10
N ARG A 30 -11.76 -13.06 -3.71
CA ARG A 30 -11.24 -11.84 -4.35
C ARG A 30 -9.75 -11.70 -4.18
N LEU A 31 -9.25 -11.89 -2.96
CA LEU A 31 -7.81 -11.81 -2.66
C LEU A 31 -7.00 -12.88 -3.44
N ALA A 32 -7.60 -14.02 -3.76
CA ALA A 32 -6.96 -15.04 -4.59
C ALA A 32 -6.76 -14.57 -6.04
N ALA A 33 -7.69 -13.77 -6.58
CA ALA A 33 -7.66 -13.24 -7.94
C ALA A 33 -6.95 -11.88 -8.05
N ALA A 34 -6.72 -11.18 -6.93
CA ALA A 34 -6.15 -9.86 -6.90
C ALA A 34 -4.65 -9.84 -7.28
N PRO A 35 -4.18 -8.79 -7.99
CA PRO A 35 -2.77 -8.55 -8.18
C PRO A 35 -2.12 -8.21 -6.82
N MET A 36 -0.98 -8.84 -6.52
CA MET A 36 -0.25 -8.65 -5.25
C MET A 36 0.82 -7.55 -5.33
N ALA A 37 0.75 -6.70 -6.35
CA ALA A 37 1.78 -5.71 -6.65
C ALA A 37 2.07 -4.76 -5.47
N PRO A 38 1.07 -4.11 -4.83
CA PRO A 38 1.33 -3.22 -3.70
C PRO A 38 2.07 -3.90 -2.53
N GLY A 39 1.60 -5.07 -2.10
CA GLY A 39 2.24 -5.81 -1.01
C GLY A 39 3.68 -6.23 -1.36
N VAL A 40 3.91 -6.68 -2.60
CA VAL A 40 5.25 -7.06 -3.06
C VAL A 40 6.18 -5.84 -3.14
N VAL A 41 5.70 -4.69 -3.63
CA VAL A 41 6.48 -3.44 -3.62
C VAL A 41 6.88 -3.06 -2.21
N THR A 42 5.97 -3.18 -1.21
CA THR A 42 6.31 -2.93 0.20
C THR A 42 7.48 -3.80 0.68
N LEU A 43 7.47 -5.10 0.37
CA LEU A 43 8.58 -6.00 0.72
C LEU A 43 9.88 -5.63 0.01
N ARG A 44 9.80 -5.27 -1.28
CA ARG A 44 10.98 -4.90 -2.08
C ARG A 44 11.58 -3.57 -1.62
N CYS A 45 10.77 -2.59 -1.23
CA CYS A 45 11.26 -1.34 -0.65
C CYS A 45 12.00 -1.56 0.66
N ALA A 46 11.51 -2.45 1.53
CA ALA A 46 12.23 -2.80 2.76
C ALA A 46 13.58 -3.47 2.45
N ARG A 47 13.60 -4.46 1.56
CA ARG A 47 14.83 -5.16 1.16
C ARG A 47 15.84 -4.23 0.48
N ALA A 48 15.37 -3.32 -0.37
CA ALA A 48 16.26 -2.39 -1.05
C ALA A 48 16.96 -1.41 -0.07
N CYS A 49 16.36 -1.15 1.10
CA CYS A 49 16.99 -0.39 2.18
C CYS A 49 17.90 -1.26 3.07
N ASP A 50 17.56 -2.53 3.24
CA ASP A 50 18.27 -3.50 4.08
C ASP A 50 18.12 -4.90 3.49
N ASP A 51 19.15 -5.37 2.76
CA ASP A 51 19.13 -6.66 2.07
C ASP A 51 19.00 -7.85 3.04
N ASP A 52 19.37 -7.67 4.32
CA ASP A 52 19.34 -8.70 5.36
C ASP A 52 18.04 -8.67 6.20
N VAL A 53 17.07 -7.79 5.86
CA VAL A 53 15.82 -7.65 6.60
C VAL A 53 15.05 -8.97 6.73
N ASP A 54 14.59 -9.27 7.94
CA ASP A 54 13.64 -10.36 8.16
C ASP A 54 12.28 -9.99 7.56
N VAL A 55 11.89 -10.71 6.52
CA VAL A 55 10.63 -10.52 5.78
C VAL A 55 9.41 -10.59 6.70
N GLU A 56 9.44 -11.47 7.70
CA GLU A 56 8.31 -11.63 8.63
C GLU A 56 8.10 -10.37 9.49
N SER A 57 9.13 -9.51 9.67
CA SER A 57 8.98 -8.23 10.36
C SER A 57 8.25 -7.15 9.54
N VAL A 58 8.16 -7.33 8.21
CA VAL A 58 7.57 -6.37 7.27
C VAL A 58 6.21 -6.86 6.74
N VAL A 59 5.95 -8.16 6.81
CA VAL A 59 4.84 -8.80 6.09
C VAL A 59 3.46 -8.27 6.49
N ASP A 60 3.25 -7.93 7.76
CA ASP A 60 1.98 -7.32 8.22
C ASP A 60 1.75 -5.95 7.58
N ARG A 61 2.80 -5.16 7.37
CA ARG A 61 2.68 -3.88 6.66
C ARG A 61 2.36 -4.09 5.19
N ALA A 62 3.02 -5.05 4.54
CA ALA A 62 2.74 -5.42 3.16
C ALA A 62 1.29 -5.91 2.97
N ALA A 63 0.80 -6.75 3.88
CA ALA A 63 -0.60 -7.16 3.93
C ALA A 63 -1.51 -5.94 4.12
N GLY A 64 -1.17 -5.02 5.03
CA GLY A 64 -1.95 -3.81 5.28
C GLY A 64 -2.14 -2.94 4.04
N VAL A 65 -1.06 -2.68 3.30
CA VAL A 65 -1.09 -1.94 2.04
C VAL A 65 -1.93 -2.67 0.98
N GLN A 66 -1.76 -3.98 0.84
CA GLN A 66 -2.51 -4.79 -0.11
C GLN A 66 -4.02 -4.75 0.17
N LEU A 67 -4.44 -4.90 1.43
CA LEU A 67 -5.85 -4.88 1.81
C LEU A 67 -6.48 -3.49 1.58
N ILE A 68 -5.74 -2.40 1.83
CA ILE A 68 -6.22 -1.05 1.50
C ILE A 68 -6.44 -0.94 -0.01
N TYR A 69 -5.48 -1.35 -0.84
CA TYR A 69 -5.62 -1.29 -2.29
C TYR A 69 -6.83 -2.09 -2.78
N ASP A 70 -6.95 -3.35 -2.38
CA ASP A 70 -8.02 -4.22 -2.85
C ASP A 70 -9.40 -3.70 -2.44
N GLY A 71 -9.52 -3.12 -1.24
CA GLY A 71 -10.75 -2.51 -0.77
C GLY A 71 -11.12 -1.23 -1.52
N LEU A 72 -10.15 -0.36 -1.80
CA LEU A 72 -10.39 0.87 -2.58
C LEU A 72 -10.68 0.58 -4.05
N ARG A 73 -9.99 -0.38 -4.66
CA ARG A 73 -10.27 -0.84 -6.02
C ARG A 73 -11.68 -1.43 -6.14
N LEU A 74 -12.12 -2.22 -5.15
CA LEU A 74 -13.49 -2.72 -5.11
C LEU A 74 -14.51 -1.57 -4.93
N THR A 75 -14.18 -0.59 -4.09
CA THR A 75 -15.01 0.62 -3.93
C THR A 75 -15.14 1.40 -5.25
N ARG A 76 -14.05 1.53 -6.01
CA ARG A 76 -14.04 2.17 -7.35
C ARG A 76 -14.96 1.42 -8.32
N SER A 77 -14.85 0.10 -8.44
CA SER A 77 -15.75 -0.70 -9.28
C SER A 77 -17.21 -0.50 -8.89
N LEU A 78 -17.55 -0.60 -7.60
CA LEU A 78 -18.93 -0.36 -7.14
C LEU A 78 -19.43 1.05 -7.45
N ALA A 79 -18.56 2.06 -7.36
CA ALA A 79 -18.91 3.44 -7.66
C ALA A 79 -19.07 3.71 -9.17
N HIS A 80 -18.43 2.93 -10.03
CA HIS A 80 -18.51 3.06 -11.49
C HIS A 80 -19.66 2.25 -12.07
N ASP A 81 -19.79 1.00 -11.64
CA ASP A 81 -20.74 0.05 -12.19
C ASP A 81 -22.15 0.25 -11.63
N GLU A 82 -22.27 0.89 -10.46
CA GLU A 82 -23.53 1.14 -9.75
C GLU A 82 -24.53 -0.04 -9.81
N PRO A 83 -24.12 -1.26 -9.37
CA PRO A 83 -24.86 -2.51 -9.63
C PRO A 83 -26.26 -2.55 -9.01
N TRP A 84 -26.55 -1.65 -8.08
CA TRP A 84 -27.89 -1.48 -7.50
C TRP A 84 -28.91 -0.87 -8.47
N THR A 85 -28.47 -0.34 -9.61
CA THR A 85 -29.36 0.25 -10.62
C THR A 85 -29.84 -0.76 -11.67
N GLU A 86 -29.15 -1.90 -11.79
CA GLU A 86 -29.34 -2.85 -12.89
C GLU A 86 -30.25 -4.04 -12.54
N THR A 87 -30.36 -4.40 -11.25
CA THR A 87 -31.06 -5.60 -10.78
C THR A 87 -31.74 -5.37 -9.44
N ASP A 88 -32.87 -6.04 -9.18
CA ASP A 88 -33.57 -5.99 -7.88
C ASP A 88 -32.86 -6.84 -6.79
N ASP A 89 -32.00 -7.81 -7.16
CA ASP A 89 -31.20 -8.57 -6.20
C ASP A 89 -29.86 -7.90 -5.94
N HIS A 90 -29.77 -7.22 -4.80
CA HIS A 90 -28.57 -6.49 -4.38
C HIS A 90 -27.64 -7.29 -3.46
N THR A 91 -27.88 -8.59 -3.27
CA THR A 91 -27.15 -9.38 -2.27
C THR A 91 -25.64 -9.33 -2.48
N GLN A 92 -25.17 -9.52 -3.72
CA GLN A 92 -23.74 -9.50 -4.03
C GLN A 92 -23.15 -8.10 -3.91
N ALA A 93 -23.82 -7.07 -4.44
CA ALA A 93 -23.37 -5.68 -4.31
C ALA A 93 -23.23 -5.24 -2.84
N ASN A 94 -24.13 -5.70 -1.98
CA ASN A 94 -24.04 -5.45 -0.54
C ASN A 94 -22.87 -6.21 0.11
N LEU A 95 -22.62 -7.46 -0.29
CA LEU A 95 -21.44 -8.21 0.17
C LEU A 95 -20.14 -7.54 -0.28
N ASP A 96 -20.09 -7.04 -1.52
CA ASP A 96 -18.93 -6.34 -2.08
C ASP A 96 -18.66 -5.03 -1.32
N SER A 97 -19.71 -4.28 -0.98
CA SER A 97 -19.58 -3.06 -0.16
C SER A 97 -19.03 -3.36 1.24
N LEU A 98 -19.51 -4.44 1.88
CA LEU A 98 -18.99 -4.90 3.17
C LEU A 98 -17.55 -5.39 3.06
N ALA A 99 -17.23 -6.17 2.02
CA ALA A 99 -15.89 -6.65 1.74
C ALA A 99 -14.90 -5.50 1.57
N ALA A 100 -15.25 -4.49 0.78
CA ALA A 100 -14.43 -3.29 0.59
C ALA A 100 -14.14 -2.60 1.93
N THR A 101 -15.17 -2.40 2.75
CA THR A 101 -15.03 -1.76 4.07
C THR A 101 -14.14 -2.57 5.02
N VAL A 102 -14.31 -3.90 5.06
CA VAL A 102 -13.49 -4.81 5.88
C VAL A 102 -12.03 -4.78 5.45
N LEU A 103 -11.76 -4.86 4.13
CA LEU A 103 -10.42 -4.82 3.57
C LEU A 103 -9.68 -3.53 3.97
N VAL A 104 -10.29 -2.37 3.72
CA VAL A 104 -9.70 -1.07 4.10
C VAL A 104 -9.49 -0.98 5.62
N SER A 105 -10.49 -1.37 6.42
CA SER A 105 -10.40 -1.29 7.88
C SER A 105 -9.30 -2.20 8.44
N ARG A 106 -9.16 -3.42 7.92
CA ARG A 106 -8.13 -4.35 8.36
C ARG A 106 -6.74 -3.91 7.92
N GLY A 107 -6.63 -3.32 6.73
CA GLY A 107 -5.38 -2.73 6.29
C GLY A 107 -4.95 -1.55 7.17
N PHE A 108 -5.88 -0.66 7.54
CA PHE A 108 -5.61 0.38 8.54
C PHE A 108 -5.20 -0.19 9.89
N TYR A 109 -5.87 -1.24 10.37
CA TYR A 109 -5.52 -1.88 11.64
C TYR A 109 -4.07 -2.37 11.65
N LEU A 110 -3.61 -3.00 10.56
CA LEU A 110 -2.22 -3.46 10.42
C LEU A 110 -1.21 -2.30 10.37
N LEU A 111 -1.59 -1.15 9.79
CA LEU A 111 -0.70 0.01 9.66
C LEU A 111 -0.79 1.00 10.83
N ALA A 112 -1.78 0.89 11.71
CA ALA A 112 -2.13 1.93 12.68
C ALA A 112 -1.00 2.35 13.63
N ARG A 113 -0.05 1.46 13.92
CA ARG A 113 1.09 1.70 14.81
C ARG A 113 2.42 1.79 14.06
N THR A 114 2.36 2.21 12.81
CA THR A 114 3.53 2.36 11.93
C THR A 114 3.59 3.78 11.37
N ASP A 115 4.74 4.17 10.85
CA ASP A 115 4.91 5.47 10.20
C ASP A 115 4.08 5.61 8.91
N ALA A 116 3.57 4.50 8.37
CA ALA A 116 2.69 4.48 7.21
C ALA A 116 1.22 4.87 7.53
N ALA A 117 0.82 4.95 8.80
CA ALA A 117 -0.56 5.24 9.18
C ALA A 117 -1.07 6.56 8.59
N ALA A 118 -0.25 7.61 8.63
CA ALA A 118 -0.61 8.92 8.09
C ALA A 118 -0.76 8.89 6.56
N LYS A 119 0.15 8.20 5.85
CA LYS A 119 0.05 8.04 4.39
C LYS A 119 -1.17 7.21 4.01
N ALA A 120 -1.49 6.15 4.75
CA ALA A 120 -2.68 5.34 4.51
C ALA A 120 -3.97 6.18 4.59
N VAL A 121 -4.07 7.07 5.59
CA VAL A 121 -5.21 8.00 5.71
C VAL A 121 -5.22 8.99 4.54
N GLY A 122 -4.05 9.48 4.12
CA GLY A 122 -3.88 10.32 2.93
C GLY A 122 -4.45 9.64 1.69
N THR A 123 -3.97 8.43 1.36
CA THR A 123 -4.42 7.63 0.21
C THR A 123 -5.95 7.48 0.15
N VAL A 124 -6.61 7.18 1.28
CA VAL A 124 -8.08 7.04 1.30
C VAL A 124 -8.80 8.39 1.10
N ARG A 125 -8.24 9.48 1.65
CA ARG A 125 -8.81 10.82 1.48
C ARG A 125 -8.67 11.33 0.06
N ASP A 126 -7.51 11.12 -0.54
CA ASP A 126 -7.22 11.53 -1.91
C ASP A 126 -8.06 10.69 -2.89
N PHE A 127 -8.15 9.36 -2.69
CA PHE A 127 -9.10 8.51 -3.41
C PHE A 127 -10.54 9.04 -3.33
N GLY A 128 -11.05 9.35 -2.13
CA GLY A 128 -12.41 9.84 -1.96
C GLY A 128 -12.65 11.20 -2.64
N ARG A 129 -11.64 12.08 -2.64
CA ARG A 129 -11.67 13.36 -3.38
C ARG A 129 -11.72 13.09 -4.88
N ASP A 130 -10.85 12.23 -5.39
CA ASP A 130 -10.75 11.94 -6.81
C ASP A 130 -12.05 11.30 -7.34
N GLN A 131 -12.68 10.40 -6.58
CA GLN A 131 -13.99 9.84 -6.90
C GLN A 131 -15.11 10.89 -6.90
N THR A 132 -14.97 11.95 -6.10
CA THR A 132 -15.91 13.08 -6.10
C THR A 132 -15.68 13.98 -7.31
N ASP A 133 -14.43 14.32 -7.60
CA ASP A 133 -14.04 15.19 -8.71
C ASP A 133 -14.32 14.53 -10.06
N ARG A 134 -14.21 13.20 -10.15
CA ARG A 134 -14.57 12.41 -11.34
C ARG A 134 -16.00 12.64 -11.82
N ARG A 135 -16.93 12.98 -10.93
CA ARG A 135 -18.34 13.22 -11.27
C ARG A 135 -18.59 14.57 -11.94
N GLN A 136 -17.58 15.43 -12.02
CA GLN A 136 -17.69 16.72 -12.70
C GLN A 136 -17.72 16.53 -14.23
N PRO A 137 -18.50 17.34 -14.98
CA PRO A 137 -18.66 17.17 -16.43
C PRO A 137 -17.36 17.23 -17.26
N ASP A 138 -16.36 17.98 -16.81
CA ASP A 138 -15.09 18.20 -17.52
C ASP A 138 -13.90 17.51 -16.82
N ALA A 139 -14.17 16.51 -15.97
CA ALA A 139 -13.13 15.80 -15.25
C ALA A 139 -12.25 14.96 -16.18
N ASP A 140 -10.93 14.99 -15.93
CA ASP A 140 -10.00 14.03 -16.55
C ASP A 140 -10.12 12.68 -15.83
N THR A 141 -11.12 11.90 -16.25
CA THR A 141 -11.46 10.62 -15.65
C THR A 141 -10.31 9.61 -15.70
N THR A 142 -9.51 9.64 -16.76
CA THR A 142 -8.32 8.79 -16.93
C THR A 142 -7.25 9.13 -15.90
N ALA A 143 -6.95 10.41 -15.70
CA ALA A 143 -5.97 10.83 -14.71
C ALA A 143 -6.42 10.49 -13.28
N LEU A 144 -7.70 10.71 -12.98
CA LEU A 144 -8.32 10.40 -11.70
C LEU A 144 -8.41 8.89 -11.43
N ASP A 145 -8.60 8.05 -12.45
CA ASP A 145 -8.61 6.60 -12.24
C ASP A 145 -7.24 6.05 -11.89
N ALA A 146 -6.16 6.62 -12.46
CA ALA A 146 -4.80 6.19 -12.22
C ALA A 146 -4.18 6.74 -10.92
N SER A 147 -4.84 7.65 -10.20
CA SER A 147 -4.30 8.25 -8.98
C SER A 147 -4.19 7.25 -7.83
N LEU A 148 -5.18 6.36 -7.66
CA LEU A 148 -5.20 5.34 -6.61
C LEU A 148 -3.94 4.47 -6.67
N GLU A 149 -3.60 3.96 -7.84
CA GLU A 149 -2.43 3.13 -8.06
C GLU A 149 -1.12 3.86 -7.72
N ARG A 150 -1.03 5.16 -8.05
CA ARG A 150 0.13 5.99 -7.69
C ARG A 150 0.22 6.18 -6.18
N ASP A 151 -0.87 6.56 -5.54
CA ASP A 151 -0.93 6.79 -4.10
C ASP A 151 -0.64 5.54 -3.28
N VAL A 152 -1.09 4.38 -3.78
CA VAL A 152 -0.86 3.08 -3.15
C VAL A 152 0.59 2.63 -3.28
N PHE A 153 1.26 2.92 -4.40
CA PHE A 153 2.69 2.67 -4.52
C PHE A 153 3.53 3.61 -3.65
N GLU A 154 3.13 4.87 -3.48
CA GLU A 154 3.76 5.73 -2.48
C GLU A 154 3.53 5.22 -1.06
N LEU A 155 2.31 4.75 -0.73
CA LEU A 155 2.03 4.09 0.54
C LEU A 155 2.90 2.83 0.73
N ALA A 156 3.08 2.02 -0.31
CA ALA A 156 3.91 0.84 -0.29
C ALA A 156 5.38 1.18 0.01
N ALA A 157 5.90 2.22 -0.63
CA ALA A 157 7.23 2.75 -0.37
C ALA A 157 7.39 3.22 1.08
N VAL A 158 6.48 4.05 1.59
CA VAL A 158 6.52 4.51 2.99
C VAL A 158 6.46 3.32 3.95
N ALA A 159 5.54 2.37 3.73
CA ALA A 159 5.38 1.21 4.60
C ALA A 159 6.62 0.31 4.63
N GLY A 160 7.28 0.13 3.48
CA GLY A 160 8.46 -0.71 3.33
C GLY A 160 9.73 -0.07 3.87
N THR A 161 10.04 1.16 3.45
CA THR A 161 11.30 1.84 3.84
C THR A 161 11.33 2.13 5.34
N THR A 162 10.21 2.60 5.91
CA THR A 162 10.12 2.89 7.34
C THR A 162 10.05 1.63 8.21
N ALA A 163 9.84 0.43 7.63
CA ALA A 163 9.89 -0.82 8.38
C ALA A 163 11.29 -1.11 8.91
N VAL A 164 12.31 -0.65 8.18
CA VAL A 164 13.73 -0.82 8.51
C VAL A 164 14.38 0.50 8.97
N GLY A 165 13.57 1.48 9.36
CA GLY A 165 14.05 2.78 9.86
C GLY A 165 14.64 3.71 8.79
N ALA A 166 14.44 3.42 7.51
CA ALA A 166 14.84 4.29 6.40
C ALA A 166 13.72 5.29 6.04
N THR A 167 14.09 6.33 5.31
CA THR A 167 13.17 7.36 4.80
C THR A 167 12.99 7.17 3.30
N PRO A 168 11.76 7.16 2.76
CA PRO A 168 11.54 7.06 1.33
C PRO A 168 12.05 8.33 0.62
N THR A 169 12.69 8.15 -0.54
CA THR A 169 13.23 9.23 -1.36
C THR A 169 12.21 9.69 -2.41
N THR A 170 12.39 10.92 -2.90
CA THR A 170 11.57 11.44 -4.00
C THR A 170 11.79 10.63 -5.28
N GLU A 171 13.02 10.15 -5.51
CA GLU A 171 13.36 9.31 -6.65
C GLU A 171 12.63 7.96 -6.61
N LEU A 172 12.52 7.33 -5.43
CA LEU A 172 11.74 6.11 -5.25
C LEU A 172 10.27 6.35 -5.58
N PHE A 173 9.67 7.45 -5.11
CA PHE A 173 8.29 7.79 -5.44
C PHE A 173 8.09 8.02 -6.94
N ALA A 174 8.98 8.79 -7.58
CA ALA A 174 8.91 9.02 -9.02
C ALA A 174 9.06 7.73 -9.82
N GLN A 175 9.97 6.83 -9.40
CA GLN A 175 10.17 5.54 -10.04
C GLN A 175 8.91 4.68 -9.95
N LEU A 176 8.34 4.51 -8.75
CA LEU A 176 7.19 3.63 -8.54
C LEU A 176 5.90 4.18 -9.17
N THR A 177 5.63 5.48 -9.03
CA THR A 177 4.45 6.11 -9.66
C THR A 177 4.55 6.11 -11.19
N GLY A 178 5.77 6.11 -11.74
CA GLY A 178 6.03 5.94 -13.17
C GLY A 178 5.72 4.53 -13.72
N LEU A 179 5.50 3.53 -12.85
CA LEU A 179 5.07 2.19 -13.25
C LEU A 179 3.56 2.12 -13.54
N VAL A 180 2.78 3.11 -13.12
CA VAL A 180 1.33 3.13 -13.28
C VAL A 180 0.98 3.57 -14.70
N PRO A 181 0.20 2.76 -15.46
CA PRO A 181 -0.23 3.12 -16.80
C PRO A 181 -0.93 4.48 -16.84
N THR A 182 -0.59 5.30 -17.84
CA THR A 182 -1.16 6.64 -18.02
C THR A 182 -2.44 6.65 -18.87
N ASP A 183 -2.78 5.53 -19.48
CA ASP A 183 -3.93 5.38 -20.38
C ASP A 183 -5.22 4.96 -19.66
N GLY A 184 -5.20 4.86 -18.32
CA GLY A 184 -6.35 4.48 -17.51
C GLY A 184 -6.70 2.99 -17.58
N SER A 185 -5.81 2.16 -18.12
CA SER A 185 -6.01 0.71 -18.12
C SER A 185 -5.85 0.13 -16.70
N GLU A 186 -6.88 -0.56 -16.22
CA GLU A 186 -6.72 -1.55 -15.15
C GLU A 186 -6.21 -2.87 -15.76
N PRO A 187 -5.27 -3.60 -15.12
CA PRO A 187 -4.81 -3.49 -13.74
C PRO A 187 -3.36 -2.98 -13.58
N LEU A 188 -2.92 -2.76 -12.32
CA LEU A 188 -1.50 -2.61 -11.94
C LEU A 188 -0.60 -3.60 -12.68
N PRO A 189 0.67 -3.23 -12.97
CA PRO A 189 1.62 -4.12 -13.62
C PRO A 189 1.74 -5.46 -12.88
N ALA A 190 1.88 -6.53 -13.65
CA ALA A 190 2.11 -7.87 -13.11
C ALA A 190 3.41 -7.88 -12.28
N VAL A 191 3.45 -8.68 -11.21
CA VAL A 191 4.57 -8.69 -10.26
C VAL A 191 5.91 -9.01 -10.93
N GLU A 192 5.88 -9.79 -11.99
CA GLU A 192 7.02 -10.19 -12.82
C GLU A 192 7.63 -9.01 -13.60
N THR A 193 6.85 -7.95 -13.81
CA THR A 193 7.29 -6.73 -14.52
C THR A 193 7.74 -5.62 -13.57
N LEU A 194 7.51 -5.79 -12.26
CA LEU A 194 7.96 -4.84 -11.25
C LEU A 194 9.48 -4.92 -11.06
N PRO A 195 10.16 -3.78 -10.78
CA PRO A 195 11.59 -3.75 -10.51
C PRO A 195 11.96 -4.65 -9.33
N ALA A 196 13.12 -5.31 -9.39
CA ALA A 196 13.66 -6.03 -8.24
C ALA A 196 14.08 -5.04 -7.14
N ALA A 197 14.26 -5.51 -5.91
CA ALA A 197 14.70 -4.66 -4.79
C ALA A 197 16.00 -3.92 -5.12
N THR A 198 16.96 -4.59 -5.76
CA THR A 198 18.25 -4.02 -6.17
C THR A 198 18.15 -2.88 -7.19
N ASP A 199 17.02 -2.77 -7.90
CA ASP A 199 16.79 -1.76 -8.93
C ASP A 199 16.02 -0.54 -8.40
N LEU A 200 15.62 -0.55 -7.12
CA LEU A 200 14.89 0.54 -6.51
C LEU A 200 15.83 1.69 -6.10
N SER A 201 15.40 2.92 -6.38
CA SER A 201 16.18 4.13 -6.16
C SER A 201 16.10 4.63 -4.70
N ILE A 202 16.70 3.90 -3.77
CA ILE A 202 16.60 4.17 -2.32
C ILE A 202 17.49 5.35 -1.85
N GLY A 203 18.33 5.90 -2.73
CA GLY A 203 19.34 6.89 -2.35
C GLY A 203 20.43 6.27 -1.46
N ALA A 204 21.54 6.98 -1.25
CA ALA A 204 22.55 6.52 -0.29
C ALA A 204 21.95 6.61 1.12
N THR A 205 21.49 5.49 1.66
CA THR A 205 21.05 5.41 3.06
C THR A 205 22.18 5.88 3.96
N ALA A 206 21.86 6.69 4.96
CA ALA A 206 22.78 7.31 5.93
C ALA A 206 23.46 6.31 6.88
N SER A 207 24.04 5.24 6.34
CA SER A 207 24.79 4.23 7.08
C SER A 207 26.27 4.58 7.24
N GLU A 208 26.75 5.71 6.70
CA GLU A 208 28.14 6.16 6.84
C GLU A 208 28.39 7.19 7.97
N THR A 209 27.36 7.78 8.58
CA THR A 209 27.57 8.90 9.52
C THR A 209 27.65 8.50 11.00
N ALA A 210 27.37 7.25 11.37
CA ALA A 210 27.52 6.78 12.76
C ALA A 210 28.98 6.49 13.17
N GLY A 211 29.95 6.78 12.29
CA GLY A 211 31.36 6.44 12.46
C GLY A 211 32.30 7.57 12.81
N ARG A 212 31.88 8.79 13.22
CA ARG A 212 32.83 9.80 13.75
C ARG A 212 32.17 11.00 14.44
N ALA A 213 31.81 10.87 15.72
CA ALA A 213 31.65 12.03 16.59
C ALA A 213 31.93 11.64 18.04
N ASP A 214 33.22 11.51 18.35
CA ASP A 214 33.71 11.62 19.72
C ASP A 214 33.62 13.11 20.10
N ASP A 215 32.43 13.55 20.53
CA ASP A 215 32.22 14.91 21.01
C ASP A 215 32.53 14.95 22.51
N HIS A 216 33.81 15.08 22.81
CA HIS A 216 34.29 15.35 24.16
C HIS A 216 33.74 16.69 24.66
N VAL A 217 32.85 16.61 25.64
CA VAL A 217 32.36 17.74 26.45
C VAL A 217 33.55 18.53 27.02
N ARG A 218 33.76 19.76 26.56
CA ARG A 218 34.65 20.72 27.20
C ARG A 218 34.00 21.27 28.47
N GLN A 219 34.54 20.95 29.64
CA GLN A 219 34.20 21.64 30.87
C GLN A 219 34.93 22.98 30.93
N SER A 220 34.18 24.08 30.93
CA SER A 220 34.69 25.43 31.22
C SER A 220 35.06 25.56 32.69
N ALA A 221 36.34 25.85 32.96
CA ALA A 221 36.77 26.36 34.26
C ALA A 221 36.21 27.78 34.45
N THR A 222 35.53 28.02 35.58
CA THR A 222 35.22 29.36 36.06
C THR A 222 36.07 29.63 37.29
N ASP A 223 36.76 30.76 37.28
CA ASP A 223 37.60 31.30 38.35
C ASP A 223 36.88 31.38 39.71
N SER A 224 37.61 31.06 40.78
CA SER A 224 37.53 31.67 42.11
C SER A 224 38.84 31.46 42.88
#